data_AF-A0A379K4T8-F1
#
_entry.id   AF-A0A379K4T8-F1
#
_cell.length_a   1.000
_cell.length_b   1.000
_cell.length_c   1.000
_cell.angle_alpha   90.00
_cell.angle_beta   90.00
_cell.angle_gamma   90.00
#
_symmetry.space_group_name_H-M   'P 1'
#
loop_
_entity.id
_entity.type
_entity.pdbx_description
1 polymer ?
#
loop_
_entity_poly.entity_id
_entity_poly.type
_entity_poly.pdbx_seq_one_letter_code
_entity_poly.pdbx_strand_id
1 'polypeptide(L)'
;MSTEPAKPYEPTADEIDLVELFQKLWQQKYLIIACTLAVAVCAAGYAWLATPHYQVQSMLRPAPLKELDELNSTGVYSLTPEEALQRVGAALDSYSSRLQFFRDNQALFEPLKTGDKTLEQAFEAFNGANFTLLQPDPKKTNNLSP
;
A
#
# COMPACT_ATOMS: atom_id res chain seq x y z
N MET A 1 -55.74 -10.30 -54.50
CA MET A 1 -54.52 -9.71 -53.91
C MET A 1 -54.95 -9.00 -52.64
N SER A 2 -54.95 -9.71 -51.52
CA SER A 2 -55.45 -9.19 -50.23
C SER A 2 -54.30 -8.50 -49.51
N THR A 3 -54.43 -7.20 -49.23
CA THR A 3 -53.44 -6.44 -48.49
C THR A 3 -53.66 -6.62 -46.99
N GLU A 4 -52.73 -7.33 -46.34
CA GLU A 4 -52.66 -7.44 -44.88
C GLU A 4 -52.42 -6.04 -44.27
N PRO A 5 -53.17 -5.61 -43.24
CA PRO A 5 -52.90 -4.34 -42.60
C PRO A 5 -51.58 -4.42 -41.83
N ALA A 6 -50.70 -3.44 -42.04
CA ALA A 6 -49.45 -3.32 -41.30
C ALA A 6 -49.73 -3.26 -39.80
N LYS A 7 -49.07 -4.13 -39.02
CA LYS A 7 -49.12 -4.09 -37.55
C LYS A 7 -48.64 -2.70 -37.08
N PRO A 8 -49.34 -2.07 -36.12
CA PRO A 8 -48.87 -0.83 -35.52
C PRO A 8 -47.47 -1.01 -34.96
N TYR A 9 -46.56 -0.11 -35.30
CA TYR A 9 -45.25 0.00 -34.66
C TYR A 9 -45.50 0.42 -33.21
N GLU A 10 -45.30 -0.51 -32.26
CA GLU A 10 -45.18 -0.12 -30.86
C GLU A 10 -43.83 0.60 -30.71
N PRO A 11 -43.83 1.91 -30.39
CA PRO A 11 -42.58 2.59 -30.10
C PRO A 11 -41.97 1.89 -28.89
N THR A 12 -40.84 1.24 -29.15
CA THR A 12 -40.01 0.63 -28.12
C THR A 12 -39.72 1.67 -27.05
N ALA A 13 -39.90 1.27 -25.80
CA ALA A 13 -39.61 2.03 -24.59
C ALA A 13 -38.10 2.34 -24.47
N ASP A 14 -37.58 3.20 -25.35
CA ASP A 14 -36.14 3.44 -25.54
C ASP A 14 -35.70 4.81 -24.98
N GLU A 15 -36.64 5.67 -24.55
CA GLU A 15 -36.36 6.92 -23.85
C GLU A 15 -36.73 6.82 -22.37
N ILE A 16 -35.75 7.01 -21.47
CA ILE A 16 -35.97 7.06 -20.01
C ILE A 16 -36.40 8.48 -19.61
N ASP A 17 -37.61 8.62 -19.04
CA ASP A 17 -38.06 9.87 -18.42
C ASP A 17 -37.44 10.03 -17.01
N LEU A 18 -36.52 11.00 -16.88
CA LEU A 18 -35.82 11.30 -15.64
C LEU A 18 -36.73 11.91 -14.56
N VAL A 19 -37.77 12.64 -14.95
CA VAL A 19 -38.70 13.28 -14.01
C VAL A 19 -39.58 12.23 -13.37
N GLU A 20 -40.10 11.29 -14.17
CA GLU A 20 -40.89 10.16 -13.68
C GLU A 20 -40.06 9.28 -12.72
N LEU A 21 -38.81 8.99 -13.08
CA LEU A 21 -37.89 8.22 -12.24
C LEU A 21 -37.65 8.91 -10.90
N PHE A 22 -37.42 10.23 -10.90
CA PHE A 22 -37.20 11.00 -9.68
C PHE A 22 -38.43 10.99 -8.76
N GLN A 23 -39.63 11.13 -9.31
CA GLN A 23 -40.86 11.06 -8.53
C GLN A 23 -41.05 9.67 -7.90
N LYS A 24 -40.76 8.59 -8.64
CA LYS A 24 -40.80 7.21 -8.11
C LYS A 24 -39.80 7.00 -6.96
N LEU A 25 -38.58 7.52 -7.09
CA LEU A 25 -37.58 7.52 -6.01
C LEU A 25 -38.06 8.31 -4.79
N TRP A 26 -38.65 9.50 -5.01
CA TRP A 26 -39.15 10.34 -3.92
C TRP A 26 -40.30 9.70 -3.14
N GLN A 27 -41.18 8.96 -3.83
CA GLN A 27 -42.25 8.18 -3.19
C GLN A 27 -41.70 7.08 -2.28
N GLN A 28 -40.53 6.50 -2.61
CA GLN A 28 -39.90 5.43 -1.83
C GLN A 28 -38.74 5.90 -0.93
N LYS A 29 -38.64 7.21 -0.64
CA LYS A 29 -37.55 7.79 0.14
C LYS A 29 -37.27 7.09 1.48
N TYR A 30 -38.29 6.57 2.17
CA TYR A 30 -38.09 5.85 3.43
C TYR A 30 -37.42 4.49 3.25
N LEU A 31 -37.75 3.76 2.18
CA LEU A 31 -37.07 2.51 1.84
C LEU A 31 -35.61 2.78 1.52
N ILE A 32 -35.35 3.83 0.72
CA ILE A 32 -33.99 4.28 0.40
C ILE A 32 -33.23 4.59 1.70
N ILE A 33 -33.79 5.44 2.58
CA ILE A 33 -33.17 5.79 3.86
C ILE A 33 -32.91 4.55 4.73
N ALA A 34 -33.88 3.64 4.84
CA ALA A 34 -33.74 2.43 5.65
C ALA A 34 -32.62 1.52 5.12
N CYS A 35 -32.57 1.27 3.80
CA CYS A 35 -31.50 0.52 3.18
C CYS A 35 -30.14 1.21 3.35
N THR A 36 -30.07 2.53 3.13
CA THR A 36 -28.83 3.30 3.34
C THR A 36 -28.35 3.20 4.78
N LEU A 37 -29.23 3.34 5.77
CA LEU A 37 -28.88 3.21 7.18
C LEU A 37 -28.42 1.78 7.51
N ALA A 38 -29.10 0.75 7.00
CA ALA A 38 -28.70 -0.64 7.22
C ALA A 38 -27.28 -0.90 6.69
N VAL A 39 -26.98 -0.47 5.45
CA VAL A 39 -25.65 -0.60 4.87
C VAL A 39 -24.62 0.22 5.64
N ALA A 40 -24.95 1.45 6.06
CA ALA A 40 -24.07 2.30 6.85
C ALA A 40 -23.72 1.67 8.20
N VAL A 41 -24.69 1.06 8.89
CA VAL A 41 -24.46 0.33 10.15
C VAL A 41 -23.55 -0.87 9.91
N CYS A 42 -23.78 -1.65 8.86
CA CYS A 42 -22.90 -2.77 8.50
C CYS A 42 -21.47 -2.29 8.19
N ALA A 43 -21.31 -1.21 7.43
CA ALA A 43 -20.02 -0.64 7.08
C ALA A 43 -19.28 -0.08 8.31
N ALA A 44 -19.98 0.62 9.20
CA ALA A 44 -19.41 1.12 10.45
C ALA A 44 -18.99 -0.03 11.38
N GLY A 45 -19.81 -1.09 11.46
CA GLY A 45 -19.43 -2.32 12.15
C GLY A 45 -18.16 -2.93 11.58
N TYR A 46 -18.08 -3.08 10.26
CA TYR A 46 -16.87 -3.56 9.59
C TYR A 46 -15.65 -2.68 9.88
N ALA A 47 -15.77 -1.36 9.76
CA ALA A 47 -14.66 -0.42 10.00
C ALA A 47 -14.14 -0.47 11.44
N TRP A 48 -15.01 -0.76 12.43
CA TRP A 48 -14.59 -0.93 13.82
C TRP A 48 -13.86 -2.25 14.07
N LEU A 49 -14.28 -3.33 13.40
CA LEU A 49 -13.72 -4.68 13.60
C LEU A 49 -12.50 -4.97 12.70
N ALA A 50 -12.35 -4.25 11.59
CA ALA A 50 -11.28 -4.50 10.64
C ALA A 50 -9.91 -4.23 11.26
N THR A 51 -9.01 -5.21 11.16
CA THR A 51 -7.63 -5.07 11.64
C THR A 51 -6.92 -3.99 10.85
N PRO A 52 -6.35 -2.95 11.49
CA PRO A 52 -5.60 -1.92 10.79
C PRO A 52 -4.28 -2.49 10.27
N HIS A 53 -3.94 -2.16 9.02
CA HIS A 53 -2.64 -2.47 8.42
C HIS A 53 -1.73 -1.26 8.51
N TYR A 54 -0.60 -1.39 9.20
CA TYR A 54 0.39 -0.32 9.37
C TYR A 54 1.60 -0.55 8.46
N GLN A 55 2.12 0.54 7.89
CA GLN A 55 3.33 0.54 7.07
C GLN A 55 4.25 1.68 7.50
N VAL A 56 5.55 1.41 7.60
CA VAL A 56 6.59 2.41 7.85
C VAL A 56 7.43 2.58 6.59
N GLN A 57 7.70 3.83 6.22
CA GLN A 57 8.57 4.17 5.09
C GLN A 57 9.69 5.08 5.59
N SER A 58 10.92 4.79 5.17
CA SER A 58 12.10 5.59 5.47
C SER A 58 12.85 5.88 4.17
N MET A 59 13.33 7.12 4.02
CA MET A 59 14.10 7.55 2.86
C MET A 59 15.56 7.73 3.25
N LEU A 60 16.44 7.01 2.56
CA LEU A 60 17.89 7.15 2.71
C LEU A 60 18.42 8.19 1.73
N ARG A 61 19.32 9.04 2.22
CA ARG A 61 20.00 10.08 1.45
C ARG A 61 21.50 10.05 1.75
N PRO A 62 22.35 10.55 0.84
CA PRO A 62 23.78 10.64 1.10
C PRO A 62 24.06 11.42 2.40
N ALA A 63 25.03 10.95 3.16
CA ALA A 63 25.45 11.60 4.40
C ALA A 63 26.12 12.95 4.11
N PRO A 64 25.98 13.95 4.99
CA PRO A 64 26.74 15.19 4.86
C PRO A 64 28.25 14.93 4.86
N LEU A 65 29.00 15.60 3.97
CA LEU A 65 30.45 15.46 3.87
C LEU A 65 31.16 15.66 5.22
N LYS A 66 30.71 16.62 6.01
CA LYS A 66 31.26 16.93 7.33
C LYS A 66 31.21 15.72 8.30
N GLU A 67 30.20 14.86 8.20
CA GLU A 67 30.08 13.65 9.05
C GLU A 67 31.06 12.56 8.59
N LEU A 68 31.38 12.54 7.29
CA LEU A 68 32.37 11.63 6.72
C LEU A 68 33.79 12.17 6.86
N ASP A 69 33.99 13.48 6.99
CA ASP A 69 35.30 14.09 7.21
C ASP A 69 35.92 13.63 8.52
N GLU A 70 35.14 13.47 9.59
CA GLU A 70 35.64 12.90 10.85
C GLU A 70 36.15 11.47 10.65
N LEU A 71 35.41 10.65 9.90
CA LEU A 71 35.81 9.27 9.58
C LEU A 71 37.03 9.23 8.64
N ASN A 72 37.04 10.07 7.62
CA ASN A 72 38.10 10.17 6.60
C ASN A 72 39.37 10.84 7.15
N SER A 73 39.26 11.67 8.19
CA SER A 73 40.39 12.35 8.84
C SER A 73 41.36 11.39 9.50
N THR A 74 40.94 10.16 9.77
CA THR A 74 41.79 9.08 10.26
C THR A 74 42.86 8.67 9.24
N GLY A 75 42.69 9.00 7.96
CA GLY A 75 43.65 8.76 6.88
C GLY A 75 43.81 7.29 6.45
N VAL A 76 43.14 6.36 7.13
CA VAL A 76 43.21 4.91 6.86
C VAL A 76 42.21 4.50 5.78
N TYR A 77 41.12 5.25 5.63
CA TYR A 77 40.02 4.94 4.74
C TYR A 77 39.35 6.22 4.23
N SER A 78 39.04 6.29 2.93
CA SER A 78 38.23 7.37 2.36
C SER A 78 36.89 6.81 1.89
N LEU A 79 35.81 7.41 2.35
CA LEU A 79 34.45 7.03 2.03
C LEU A 79 33.67 8.25 1.53
N THR A 80 33.14 8.17 0.32
CA THR A 80 32.26 9.21 -0.22
C THR A 80 30.83 9.06 0.33
N PRO A 81 30.02 10.14 0.37
CA PRO A 81 28.59 10.06 0.72
C PRO A 81 27.81 9.02 -0.07
N GLU A 82 28.10 8.90 -1.36
CA GLU A 82 27.45 7.98 -2.28
C GLU A 82 27.84 6.52 -1.98
N GLU A 83 29.13 6.26 -1.75
CA GLU A 83 29.61 4.93 -1.36
C GLU A 83 29.07 4.51 0.01
N ALA A 84 29.00 5.45 0.96
CA ALA A 84 28.39 5.20 2.27
C ALA A 84 26.92 4.81 2.11
N LEU A 85 26.16 5.56 1.31
CA LEU A 85 24.76 5.28 1.02
C LEU A 85 24.58 3.92 0.35
N GLN A 86 25.41 3.59 -0.64
CA GLN A 86 25.36 2.29 -1.33
C GLN A 86 25.63 1.13 -0.37
N ARG A 87 26.59 1.27 0.54
CA ARG A 87 26.90 0.25 1.56
C ARG A 87 25.76 0.04 2.52
N VAL A 88 25.17 1.13 3.02
CA VAL A 88 24.00 1.05 3.91
C VAL A 88 22.83 0.40 3.16
N GLY A 89 22.57 0.80 1.92
CA GLY A 89 21.55 0.17 1.08
C GLY A 89 21.76 -1.32 0.89
N ALA A 90 22.99 -1.75 0.57
CA ALA A 90 23.34 -3.16 0.41
C ALA A 90 23.22 -3.94 1.73
N ALA A 91 23.58 -3.34 2.86
CA ALA A 91 23.42 -3.97 4.17
C ALA A 91 21.94 -4.13 4.54
N LEU A 92 21.08 -3.16 4.22
CA LEU A 92 19.64 -3.25 4.48
C LEU A 92 18.94 -4.29 3.59
N ASP A 93 19.37 -4.42 2.33
CA ASP A 93 18.83 -5.43 1.42
C ASP A 93 19.35 -6.84 1.75
N SER A 94 20.52 -6.94 2.38
CA SER A 94 21.14 -8.21 2.73
C SER A 94 20.30 -9.02 3.74
N TYR A 95 19.96 -10.25 3.36
CA TYR A 95 19.29 -11.19 4.25
C TYR A 95 20.09 -11.49 5.51
N SER A 96 21.40 -11.73 5.37
CA SER A 96 22.26 -12.08 6.51
C SER A 96 22.34 -10.94 7.53
N SER A 97 22.37 -9.70 7.06
CA SER A 97 22.36 -8.51 7.93
C SER A 97 21.03 -8.37 8.68
N ARG A 98 19.91 -8.60 7.99
CA ARG A 98 18.57 -8.60 8.62
C ARG A 98 18.41 -9.73 9.64
N LEU A 99 18.90 -10.94 9.31
CA LEU A 99 18.88 -12.09 10.22
C LEU A 99 19.76 -11.85 11.45
N GLN A 100 20.93 -11.22 11.28
CA GLN A 100 21.79 -10.85 12.39
C GLN A 100 21.11 -9.83 13.30
N PHE A 101 20.56 -8.76 12.74
CA PHE A 101 19.79 -7.78 13.52
C PHE A 101 18.63 -8.42 14.28
N PHE A 102 17.92 -9.35 13.66
CA PHE A 102 16.88 -10.14 14.33
C PHE A 102 17.43 -10.94 15.53
N ARG A 103 18.53 -11.68 15.32
CA ARG A 103 19.15 -12.50 16.38
C ARG A 103 19.60 -11.67 17.57
N ASP A 104 20.12 -10.48 17.31
CA ASP A 104 20.60 -9.55 18.33
C ASP A 104 19.45 -8.85 19.08
N ASN A 105 18.23 -8.84 18.50
CA ASN A 105 17.09 -8.09 19.02
C ASN A 105 15.80 -8.95 19.12
N GLN A 106 15.90 -10.24 19.42
CA GLN A 106 14.78 -11.19 19.40
C GLN A 106 13.54 -10.73 20.20
N ALA A 107 13.74 -10.04 21.32
CA ALA A 107 12.66 -9.50 22.14
C ALA A 107 11.71 -8.55 21.37
N LEU A 108 12.18 -7.86 20.33
CA LEU A 108 11.35 -6.99 19.48
C LEU A 108 10.43 -7.79 18.55
N PHE A 109 10.74 -9.06 18.30
CA PHE A 109 10.07 -9.91 17.32
C PHE A 109 9.19 -10.98 17.96
N GLU A 110 9.21 -11.14 19.28
CA GLU A 110 8.33 -12.05 20.04
C GLU A 110 6.85 -11.97 19.61
N PRO A 111 6.25 -10.77 19.38
CA PRO A 111 4.86 -10.66 18.93
C PRO A 111 4.58 -11.26 17.54
N LEU A 112 5.62 -11.49 16.71
CA LEU A 112 5.46 -12.12 15.40
C LEU A 112 5.25 -13.63 15.49
N LYS A 113 5.60 -14.25 16.62
CA LYS A 113 5.44 -15.69 16.80
C LYS A 113 3.98 -16.07 16.73
N THR A 114 3.65 -16.98 15.81
CA THR A 114 2.28 -17.44 15.58
C THR A 114 2.20 -18.95 15.78
N GLY A 115 1.42 -19.40 16.75
CA GLY A 115 1.27 -20.82 17.08
C GLY A 115 2.59 -21.48 17.48
N ASP A 116 2.83 -22.69 16.96
CA ASP A 116 4.01 -23.51 17.29
C ASP A 116 5.27 -23.16 16.48
N LYS A 117 5.21 -22.13 15.63
CA LYS A 117 6.37 -21.72 14.81
C LYS A 117 7.51 -21.22 15.70
N THR A 118 8.75 -21.47 15.28
CA THR A 118 9.91 -20.84 15.93
C THR A 118 9.94 -19.35 15.61
N LEU A 119 10.68 -18.59 16.42
CA LEU A 119 10.80 -17.15 16.22
C LEU A 119 11.52 -16.83 14.89
N GLU A 120 12.50 -17.65 14.51
CA GLU A 120 13.20 -17.56 13.22
C GLU A 120 12.26 -17.81 12.04
N GLN A 121 11.34 -18.77 12.17
CA GLN A 121 10.33 -19.02 11.13
C GLN A 121 9.34 -17.86 11.00
N ALA A 122 8.98 -17.22 12.12
CA ALA A 122 8.17 -16.02 12.12
C ALA A 122 8.91 -14.85 11.46
N PHE A 123 10.21 -14.67 11.76
CA PHE A 123 11.07 -13.70 11.11
C PHE A 123 11.17 -13.94 9.61
N GLU A 124 11.40 -15.18 9.17
CA GLU A 124 11.50 -15.51 7.74
C GLU A 124 10.23 -15.10 6.98
N ALA A 125 9.06 -15.45 7.54
CA ALA A 125 7.77 -15.06 6.97
C ALA A 125 7.59 -13.54 6.94
N PHE A 126 7.95 -12.85 8.03
CA PHE A 126 7.88 -11.40 8.10
C PHE A 126 8.80 -10.74 7.07
N ASN A 127 10.05 -11.18 7.00
CA ASN A 127 11.11 -10.64 6.16
C ASN A 127 10.79 -10.77 4.67
N GLY A 128 10.20 -11.90 4.26
CA GLY A 128 9.81 -12.14 2.87
C GLY A 128 8.58 -11.36 2.42
N ALA A 129 7.64 -11.06 3.34
CA ALA A 129 6.37 -10.44 2.98
C ALA A 129 6.28 -8.93 3.26
N ASN A 130 7.05 -8.40 4.22
CA ASN A 130 6.84 -7.06 4.76
C ASN A 130 8.04 -6.12 4.65
N PHE A 131 9.19 -6.59 4.16
CA PHE A 131 10.38 -5.76 3.95
C PHE A 131 10.65 -5.57 2.46
N THR A 132 10.72 -4.31 2.02
CA THR A 132 11.05 -3.97 0.63
C THR A 132 11.96 -2.76 0.62
N LEU A 133 13.10 -2.89 -0.06
CA LEU A 133 13.97 -1.76 -0.35
C LEU A 133 13.74 -1.32 -1.80
N LEU A 134 13.27 -0.08 -1.97
CA LEU A 134 13.11 0.53 -3.28
C LEU A 134 14.31 1.44 -3.54
N GLN A 135 15.10 1.13 -4.57
CA GLN A 135 16.11 2.06 -5.07
C GLN A 135 15.46 2.99 -6.11
N PRO A 136 15.63 4.31 -6.01
CA PRO A 136 15.23 5.22 -7.08
C PRO A 136 15.89 4.78 -8.39
N ASP A 137 15.08 4.66 -9.44
CA ASP A 137 15.39 4.09 -10.76
C ASP A 137 16.85 4.31 -11.24
N PRO A 138 17.65 3.24 -11.48
CA PRO A 138 19.01 3.36 -11.98
C PRO A 138 19.11 4.00 -13.38
N LYS A 139 17.98 4.13 -14.10
CA LYS A 139 17.90 4.76 -15.43
C LYS A 139 17.40 6.22 -15.39
N LYS A 140 17.03 6.79 -14.24
CA LYS A 140 16.72 8.22 -14.10
C LYS A 140 17.90 8.98 -13.49
N THR A 141 18.96 9.14 -14.28
CA THR A 141 20.17 9.93 -13.94
C THR A 141 20.03 11.42 -14.25
N ASN A 142 18.83 12.01 -14.23
CA ASN A 142 18.70 13.42 -14.64
C ASN A 142 17.54 14.17 -13.96
N ASN A 143 17.67 14.40 -12.66
CA ASN A 143 17.02 15.54 -11.96
C ASN A 143 17.84 16.00 -10.74
N LEU A 144 19.16 15.85 -10.81
CA LEU A 144 20.10 16.47 -9.87
C LEU A 144 21.20 17.16 -10.68
N SER A 145 20.86 18.31 -11.26
CA SER A 145 21.75 19.45 -11.57
C SER A 145 20.97 20.58 -12.27
N PRO A 146 21.42 21.83 -12.08
CA PRO A 146 21.21 22.71 -10.94
C PRO A 146 19.83 23.40 -10.91
#